data_AF-A0A1Y1K748-F1
#
_entry.id   AF-A0A1Y1K748-F1
#
_cell.length_a   1.000
_cell.length_b   1.000
_cell.length_c   1.000
_cell.angle_alpha   90.00
_cell.angle_beta   90.00
_cell.angle_gamma   90.00
#
_symmetry.space_group_name_H-M   'P 1'
#
loop_
_entity.id
_entity.type
_entity.pdbx_description
1 polymer ?
#
loop_
_entity_poly.entity_id
_entity_poly.type
_entity_poly.pdbx_seq_one_letter_code
_entity_poly.pdbx_strand_id
1 'polypeptide(L)'
;NDEVKSHLFEDSQNPISKPHYTFGLDLVSLNIQRGRDHGLPGYTNWRQHCGLERPKHFSDLADDIDQDALANIQQIYRDVDDIDLYTGALSERPLEGGILGPTLTCLITDQFIRMKKGDRMWYENPYKPQGFTLEQLGQIRLTTLARIICDNSDNVDQVQPYVMQRIYEGNEYTPCIEIPRPDLTKWKDADLTRTHIYSKPISTFSNTQISFITPPKSVTLYIISMWVLKA
;
A
#
# COMPACT_ATOMS: atom_id res chain seq x y z
N ASN A 1 2.18 16.98 -17.77
CA ASN A 1 2.56 15.75 -17.02
C ASN A 1 2.47 14.65 -18.03
N ASP A 2 3.48 14.62 -18.90
CA ASP A 2 3.44 13.83 -20.13
C ASP A 2 4.04 12.46 -19.87
N GLU A 3 4.90 12.35 -18.84
CA GLU A 3 5.44 11.09 -18.34
C GLU A 3 4.35 10.09 -18.01
N VAL A 4 3.38 10.48 -17.17
CA VAL A 4 2.30 9.58 -16.70
C VAL A 4 1.27 9.27 -17.79
N LYS A 5 1.15 10.14 -18.79
CA LYS A 5 0.15 10.04 -19.87
C LYS A 5 0.67 9.30 -21.11
N SER A 6 1.95 9.47 -21.43
CA SER A 6 2.52 9.08 -22.71
C SER A 6 3.69 8.10 -22.58
N HIS A 7 4.43 8.15 -21.48
CA HIS A 7 5.70 7.41 -21.34
C HIS A 7 5.67 6.30 -20.29
N LEU A 8 4.68 6.27 -19.40
CA LEU A 8 4.62 5.29 -18.31
C LEU A 8 4.51 3.83 -18.79
N PHE A 9 3.88 3.60 -19.94
CA PHE A 9 3.69 2.27 -20.53
C PHE A 9 4.36 2.13 -21.89
N GLU A 10 5.37 2.95 -22.17
CA GLU A 10 6.15 2.87 -23.40
C GLU A 10 7.08 1.65 -23.37
N ASP A 11 6.95 0.75 -24.34
CA ASP A 11 7.87 -0.38 -24.52
C ASP A 11 9.12 0.08 -25.30
N SER A 12 10.19 0.38 -24.57
CA SER A 12 11.47 0.83 -25.14
C SER A 12 12.34 -0.29 -25.72
N GLN A 13 11.97 -1.57 -25.55
CA GLN A 13 12.84 -2.71 -25.84
C GLN A 13 12.46 -3.52 -27.09
N ASN A 14 11.43 -3.13 -27.83
CA ASN A 14 10.99 -3.89 -29.00
C ASN A 14 11.23 -3.12 -30.32
N PRO A 15 12.41 -3.20 -30.94
CA PRO A 15 12.72 -2.53 -32.21
C PRO A 15 11.88 -3.03 -33.41
N ILE A 16 11.00 -4.03 -33.21
CA ILE A 16 10.07 -4.57 -34.21
C ILE A 16 8.65 -3.99 -34.05
N SER A 17 8.39 -3.14 -33.04
CA SER A 17 7.15 -2.37 -32.99
C SER A 17 7.17 -1.36 -34.14
N LYS A 18 6.51 -1.76 -35.24
CA LYS A 18 6.26 -0.99 -36.46
C LYS A 18 5.98 0.50 -36.16
N PRO A 19 6.29 1.43 -37.08
CA PRO A 19 6.16 2.89 -36.91
C PRO A 19 4.71 3.41 -36.77
N HIS A 20 3.74 2.58 -36.36
CA HIS A 20 2.31 2.88 -36.35
C HIS A 20 1.57 2.52 -35.06
N TYR A 21 2.24 2.01 -34.02
CA TYR A 21 1.60 1.80 -32.73
C TYR A 21 2.32 2.61 -31.65
N THR A 22 1.77 3.79 -31.35
CA THR A 22 2.09 4.57 -30.15
C THR A 22 1.55 3.83 -28.94
N PHE A 23 2.37 2.96 -28.33
CA PHE A 23 2.05 2.34 -27.06
C PHE A 23 2.45 3.31 -25.94
N GLY A 24 1.51 4.16 -25.55
CA GLY A 24 1.54 4.96 -24.34
C GLY A 24 0.11 5.05 -23.84
N LEU A 25 -0.24 4.25 -22.83
CA LEU A 25 -1.56 4.34 -22.21
C LEU A 25 -1.58 5.52 -21.23
N ASP A 26 -2.65 6.30 -21.22
CA ASP A 26 -2.82 7.38 -20.25
C ASP A 26 -3.35 6.81 -18.94
N LEU A 27 -2.48 6.77 -17.90
CA LEU A 27 -2.83 6.25 -16.58
C LEU A 27 -4.01 7.01 -15.95
N VAL A 28 -4.12 8.33 -16.16
CA VAL A 28 -5.19 9.14 -15.60
C VAL A 28 -6.52 8.74 -16.24
N SER A 29 -6.54 8.65 -17.57
CA SER A 29 -7.72 8.19 -18.31
C SER A 29 -8.10 6.75 -17.94
N LEU A 30 -7.11 5.87 -17.72
CA LEU A 30 -7.35 4.50 -17.23
C LEU A 30 -7.96 4.47 -15.83
N ASN A 31 -7.50 5.31 -14.90
CA ASN A 31 -8.04 5.36 -13.54
C ASN A 31 -9.50 5.82 -13.53
N ILE A 32 -9.84 6.82 -14.34
CA ILE A 32 -11.22 7.26 -14.54
C ILE A 32 -12.07 6.10 -15.11
N GLN A 33 -11.59 5.47 -16.18
CA GLN A 33 -12.33 4.36 -16.80
C GLN A 33 -12.50 3.16 -15.86
N ARG A 34 -11.50 2.85 -15.04
CA ARG A 34 -11.58 1.80 -14.01
C ARG A 34 -12.59 2.14 -12.92
N GLY A 35 -12.69 3.40 -12.53
CA GLY A 35 -13.72 3.85 -11.60
C GLY A 35 -15.13 3.60 -12.14
N ARG A 36 -15.35 3.89 -13.43
CA ARG A 36 -16.63 3.63 -14.12
C ARG A 36 -16.92 2.14 -14.27
N ASP A 37 -15.92 1.35 -14.64
CA ASP A 37 -16.03 -0.11 -14.76
C ASP A 37 -16.40 -0.78 -13.43
N HIS A 38 -15.82 -0.29 -12.32
CA HIS A 38 -16.16 -0.73 -10.97
C HIS A 38 -17.48 -0.15 -10.45
N GLY A 39 -18.20 0.65 -11.24
CA GLY A 39 -19.48 1.24 -10.84
C GLY A 39 -19.38 2.19 -9.65
N LEU A 40 -18.24 2.89 -9.49
CA LEU A 40 -18.07 3.83 -8.39
C LEU A 40 -19.09 4.98 -8.50
N PRO A 41 -19.78 5.34 -7.40
CA PRO A 41 -20.59 6.55 -7.37
C PRO A 41 -19.76 7.79 -7.69
N GLY A 42 -20.42 8.82 -8.24
CA GLY A 42 -19.82 10.12 -8.51
C GLY A 42 -19.26 10.79 -7.25
N TYR A 43 -18.32 11.72 -7.45
CA TYR A 43 -17.59 12.45 -6.42
C TYR A 43 -18.49 13.05 -5.31
N THR A 44 -19.63 13.62 -5.68
CA THR A 44 -20.55 14.27 -4.74
C THR A 44 -21.17 13.30 -3.72
N ASN A 45 -21.37 12.03 -4.10
CA ASN A 45 -21.84 10.99 -3.18
C ASN A 45 -20.78 10.68 -2.12
N TRP A 46 -19.50 10.68 -2.51
CA TRP A 46 -18.39 10.42 -1.60
C TRP A 46 -18.12 11.61 -0.66
N ARG A 47 -18.29 12.86 -1.14
CA ARG A 47 -18.31 14.03 -0.26
C ARG A 47 -19.36 13.87 0.84
N GLN A 48 -20.59 13.53 0.46
CA GLN A 48 -21.68 13.32 1.41
C GLN A 48 -21.40 12.14 2.36
N HIS A 49 -20.86 11.03 1.86
CA HIS A 49 -20.44 9.90 2.69
C HIS A 49 -19.43 10.32 3.76
N CYS A 50 -18.51 11.23 3.40
CA CYS A 50 -17.51 11.81 4.29
C CYS A 50 -18.03 12.94 5.18
N GLY A 51 -19.34 13.22 5.18
CA GLY A 51 -19.95 14.27 5.98
C GLY A 51 -19.68 15.69 5.48
N LEU A 52 -19.16 15.83 4.26
CA LEU A 52 -18.96 17.11 3.59
C LEU A 52 -20.25 17.56 2.90
N GLU A 53 -20.37 18.85 2.62
CA GLU A 53 -21.49 19.38 1.85
C GLU A 53 -21.51 18.76 0.44
N ARG A 54 -22.71 18.34 0.00
CA ARG A 54 -22.95 17.86 -1.35
C ARG A 54 -23.20 19.07 -2.25
N PRO A 55 -22.30 19.40 -3.19
CA PRO A 55 -22.51 20.52 -4.09
C PRO A 55 -23.70 20.23 -5.01
N LYS A 56 -24.48 21.26 -5.34
CA LYS A 56 -25.58 21.20 -6.32
C LYS A 56 -25.20 21.85 -7.64
N HIS A 57 -24.23 22.76 -7.60
CA HIS A 57 -23.68 23.45 -8.74
C HIS A 57 -22.16 23.44 -8.67
N PHE A 58 -21.50 23.58 -9.82
CA PHE A 58 -20.04 23.65 -9.84
C PHE A 58 -19.49 24.84 -9.03
N SER A 59 -20.23 25.94 -8.92
CA SER A 59 -19.86 27.10 -8.09
C SER A 59 -19.69 26.76 -6.61
N ASP A 60 -20.38 25.73 -6.12
CA ASP A 60 -20.35 25.32 -4.72
C ASP A 60 -18.99 24.68 -4.35
N LEU A 61 -18.17 24.33 -5.36
CA LEU A 61 -16.84 23.76 -5.19
C LEU A 61 -15.71 24.81 -5.26
N ALA A 62 -16.03 26.10 -5.40
CA ALA A 62 -15.01 27.14 -5.62
C ALA A 62 -14.03 27.30 -4.45
N ASP A 63 -14.47 27.00 -3.22
CA ASP A 63 -13.62 27.04 -2.03
C ASP A 63 -12.82 25.74 -1.86
N ASP A 64 -13.34 24.61 -2.35
CA ASP A 64 -12.73 23.29 -2.23
C ASP A 64 -11.68 23.00 -3.32
N ILE A 65 -11.85 23.53 -4.52
CA ILE A 65 -11.09 23.18 -5.73
C ILE A 65 -10.44 24.45 -6.32
N ASP A 66 -9.23 24.33 -6.86
CA ASP A 66 -8.58 25.43 -7.57
C ASP A 66 -9.38 25.90 -8.78
N GLN A 67 -9.45 27.23 -8.99
CA GLN A 67 -10.32 27.83 -10.02
C GLN A 67 -10.04 27.29 -11.43
N ASP A 68 -8.77 27.11 -11.80
CA ASP A 68 -8.38 26.56 -13.10
C ASP A 68 -8.82 25.10 -13.26
N ALA A 69 -8.69 24.30 -12.20
CA ALA A 69 -9.14 22.91 -12.21
C ALA A 69 -10.67 22.83 -12.32
N LEU A 70 -11.39 23.66 -11.57
CA LEU A 70 -12.84 23.74 -11.60
C LEU A 70 -13.36 24.19 -12.97
N ALA A 71 -12.71 25.17 -13.61
CA ALA A 71 -13.05 25.61 -14.96
C ALA A 71 -12.87 24.48 -15.99
N ASN A 72 -11.82 23.68 -15.87
CA ASN A 72 -11.62 22.51 -16.74
C ASN A 72 -12.67 21.41 -16.49
N ILE A 73 -13.01 21.15 -15.23
CA ILE A 73 -14.07 20.19 -14.87
C ILE A 73 -15.42 20.61 -15.47
N GLN A 74 -15.77 21.90 -15.39
CA GLN A 74 -17.01 22.45 -15.96
C GLN A 74 -17.10 22.31 -17.48
N GLN A 75 -15.96 22.27 -18.19
CA GLN A 75 -15.95 22.07 -19.64
C GLN A 75 -16.20 20.61 -20.04
N ILE A 76 -15.90 19.66 -19.13
CA ILE A 76 -15.94 18.22 -19.41
C ILE A 76 -17.24 17.59 -18.93
N TYR A 77 -17.68 17.92 -17.71
CA TYR A 77 -18.85 17.34 -17.08
C TYR A 77 -20.07 18.24 -17.24
N ARG A 78 -21.23 17.64 -17.50
CA ARG A 78 -22.48 18.37 -17.70
C ARG A 78 -23.11 18.81 -16.38
N ASP A 79 -23.05 17.94 -15.38
CA ASP A 79 -23.56 18.17 -14.02
C ASP A 79 -22.46 17.90 -12.98
N VAL A 80 -22.57 18.52 -11.80
CA VAL A 80 -21.62 18.32 -10.70
C VAL A 80 -21.66 16.88 -10.19
N ASP A 81 -22.82 16.22 -10.28
CA ASP A 81 -23.00 14.81 -9.88
C ASP A 81 -22.35 13.82 -10.86
N ASP A 82 -21.99 14.25 -12.08
CA ASP A 82 -21.33 13.42 -13.08
C ASP A 82 -19.80 13.31 -12.87
N ILE A 83 -19.23 14.13 -11.97
CA ILE A 83 -17.79 14.16 -11.72
C ILE A 83 -17.32 12.80 -11.19
N ASP A 84 -16.39 12.16 -11.90
CA ASP A 84 -15.77 10.92 -11.44
C ASP A 84 -15.02 11.15 -10.12
N LEU A 85 -15.11 10.22 -9.17
CA LEU A 85 -14.46 10.34 -7.86
C LEU A 85 -12.96 10.71 -7.98
N TYR A 86 -12.24 10.03 -8.86
CA TYR A 86 -10.81 10.24 -9.06
C TYR A 86 -10.50 11.68 -9.49
N THR A 87 -11.28 12.23 -10.42
CA THR A 87 -11.13 13.60 -10.91
C THR A 87 -11.46 14.60 -9.82
N GLY A 88 -12.62 14.47 -9.18
CA GLY A 88 -13.06 15.44 -8.16
C GLY A 88 -12.15 15.45 -6.94
N ALA A 89 -11.86 14.28 -6.37
CA ALA A 89 -11.16 14.19 -5.09
C ALA A 89 -9.66 14.51 -5.18
N LEU A 90 -9.02 14.32 -6.34
CA LEU A 90 -7.65 14.81 -6.58
C LEU A 90 -7.58 16.31 -6.88
N SER A 91 -8.70 16.92 -7.26
CA SER A 91 -8.76 18.37 -7.54
C SER A 91 -9.00 19.20 -6.28
N GLU A 92 -9.33 18.55 -5.16
CA GLU A 92 -9.50 19.24 -3.87
C GLU A 92 -8.17 19.82 -3.37
N ARG A 93 -8.24 21.02 -2.80
CA ARG A 93 -7.11 21.64 -2.10
C ARG A 93 -6.66 20.74 -0.94
N PRO A 94 -5.35 20.50 -0.77
CA PRO A 94 -4.85 19.74 0.36
C PRO A 94 -5.22 20.36 1.71
N LEU A 95 -5.47 19.51 2.71
CA LEU A 95 -5.56 19.93 4.10
C LEU A 95 -4.23 20.48 4.61
N GLU A 96 -4.26 21.36 5.61
CA GLU A 96 -3.06 21.91 6.24
C GLU A 96 -2.14 20.79 6.75
N GLY A 97 -0.87 20.82 6.35
CA GLY A 97 0.12 19.79 6.68
C GLY A 97 -0.04 18.46 5.92
N GLY A 98 -1.01 18.34 5.02
CA GLY A 98 -1.27 17.16 4.19
C GLY A 98 -1.00 17.38 2.70
N ILE A 99 -1.10 16.29 1.93
CA ILE A 99 -1.03 16.31 0.46
C ILE A 99 -2.37 15.94 -0.20
N LEU A 100 -3.38 15.63 0.61
CA LEU A 100 -4.69 15.17 0.16
C LEU A 100 -5.77 16.15 0.60
N GLY A 101 -6.78 16.31 -0.24
CA GLY A 101 -8.00 17.04 0.13
C GLY A 101 -8.88 16.28 1.13
N PRO A 102 -9.95 16.94 1.62
CA PRO A 102 -10.85 16.39 2.62
C PRO A 102 -11.45 15.01 2.26
N THR A 103 -11.92 14.83 1.02
CA THR A 103 -12.58 13.59 0.57
C THR A 103 -11.59 12.43 0.55
N LEU A 104 -10.42 12.58 -0.08
CA LEU A 104 -9.41 11.51 -0.08
C LEU A 104 -8.88 11.22 1.32
N THR A 105 -8.71 12.25 2.16
CA THR A 105 -8.28 12.07 3.55
C THR A 105 -9.28 11.21 4.32
N CYS A 106 -10.58 11.50 4.20
CA CYS A 106 -11.64 10.69 4.81
C CYS A 106 -11.59 9.23 4.35
N LEU A 107 -11.61 8.98 3.03
CA LEU A 107 -11.68 7.63 2.47
C LEU A 107 -10.45 6.79 2.82
N ILE A 108 -9.26 7.39 2.66
CA ILE A 108 -7.99 6.72 2.96
C ILE A 108 -7.88 6.46 4.46
N THR A 109 -8.23 7.43 5.31
CA THR A 109 -8.18 7.26 6.77
C THR A 109 -9.12 6.16 7.25
N ASP A 110 -10.36 6.12 6.77
CA ASP A 110 -11.30 5.04 7.13
C ASP A 110 -10.73 3.66 6.74
N GLN A 111 -10.18 3.54 5.53
CA GLN A 111 -9.56 2.30 5.07
C GLN A 111 -8.35 1.88 5.92
N PHE A 112 -7.45 2.81 6.24
CA PHE A 112 -6.28 2.53 7.08
C PHE A 112 -6.66 2.17 8.51
N ILE A 113 -7.67 2.83 9.09
CA ILE A 113 -8.19 2.51 10.43
C ILE A 113 -8.78 1.10 10.43
N ARG A 114 -9.60 0.74 9.44
CA ARG A 114 -10.18 -0.61 9.32
C ARG A 114 -9.11 -1.66 9.17
N MET A 115 -8.09 -1.41 8.34
CA MET A 115 -6.96 -2.31 8.18
C MET A 115 -6.20 -2.51 9.49
N LYS A 116 -5.87 -1.42 10.20
CA LYS A 116 -5.19 -1.49 11.51
C LYS A 116 -6.02 -2.23 12.56
N LYS A 117 -7.31 -1.90 12.71
CA LYS A 117 -8.18 -2.49 13.74
C LYS A 117 -8.64 -3.91 13.41
N GLY A 118 -8.82 -4.22 12.13
CA GLY A 118 -9.27 -5.52 11.64
C GLY A 118 -8.15 -6.55 11.55
N ASP A 119 -6.88 -6.11 11.56
CA ASP A 119 -5.74 -7.02 11.54
C ASP A 119 -5.46 -7.58 12.93
N ARG A 120 -5.79 -8.87 13.11
CA ARG A 120 -5.47 -9.63 14.33
C ARG A 120 -3.95 -9.63 14.62
N MET A 121 -3.12 -9.59 13.58
CA MET A 121 -1.66 -9.62 13.63
C MET A 121 -1.03 -8.23 13.64
N TRP A 122 -1.83 -7.16 13.79
CA TRP A 122 -1.30 -5.82 13.91
C TRP A 122 -0.25 -5.77 15.02
N TYR A 123 0.94 -5.25 14.73
CA TYR A 123 2.13 -5.43 15.57
C TYR A 123 2.00 -4.83 16.99
N GLU A 124 1.11 -3.86 17.20
CA GLU A 124 0.86 -3.29 18.53
C GLU A 124 -0.17 -4.09 19.35
N ASN A 125 -0.82 -5.10 18.76
CA ASN A 125 -1.78 -5.92 19.48
C ASN A 125 -1.06 -6.80 20.53
N PRO A 126 -1.52 -6.81 21.79
CA PRO A 126 -0.87 -7.56 22.86
C PRO A 126 -1.24 -9.05 22.90
N TYR A 127 -2.17 -9.50 22.05
CA TYR A 127 -2.77 -10.83 22.14
C TYR A 127 -1.75 -11.94 21.88
N LYS A 128 -1.57 -12.81 22.86
CA LYS A 128 -0.70 -13.99 22.74
C LYS A 128 -1.40 -15.10 21.92
N PRO A 129 -0.63 -15.92 21.20
CA PRO A 129 0.85 -15.96 21.14
C PRO A 129 1.52 -14.92 20.22
N GLN A 130 0.78 -14.10 19.48
CA GLN A 130 1.34 -13.31 18.38
C GLN A 130 1.90 -11.93 18.77
N GLY A 131 1.39 -11.34 19.86
CA GLY A 131 1.80 -10.00 20.30
C GLY A 131 3.25 -9.95 20.77
N PHE A 132 3.97 -8.91 20.36
CA PHE A 132 5.33 -8.61 20.82
C PHE A 132 5.37 -8.28 22.32
N THR A 133 6.53 -8.46 22.96
CA THR A 133 6.78 -7.93 24.30
C THR A 133 6.94 -6.41 24.26
N LEU A 134 6.83 -5.74 25.41
CA LEU A 134 7.03 -4.29 25.47
C LEU A 134 8.46 -3.89 25.05
N GLU A 135 9.46 -4.71 25.38
CA GLU A 135 10.84 -4.48 24.94
C GLU A 135 11.00 -4.59 23.43
N GLN A 136 10.40 -5.62 22.82
CA GLN A 136 10.37 -5.80 21.38
C GLN A 136 9.63 -4.66 20.67
N LEU A 137 8.47 -4.25 21.20
CA LEU A 137 7.70 -3.13 20.64
C LEU A 137 8.48 -1.82 20.71
N GLY A 138 9.25 -1.60 21.78
CA GLY A 138 10.18 -0.47 21.89
C GLY A 138 11.21 -0.45 20.76
N GLN A 139 11.78 -1.60 20.41
CA GLN A 139 12.75 -1.71 19.31
C GLN A 139 12.10 -1.56 17.93
N ILE A 140 10.90 -2.12 17.71
CA ILE A 140 10.15 -1.93 16.46
C ILE A 140 9.92 -0.44 16.19
N ARG A 141 9.54 0.33 17.22
CA ARG A 141 9.27 1.78 17.11
C ARG A 141 10.50 2.63 16.78
N LEU A 142 11.71 2.11 17.00
CA LEU A 142 12.95 2.77 16.59
C LEU A 142 13.29 2.54 15.11
N THR A 143 12.57 1.63 14.44
CA THR A 143 12.81 1.35 13.01
C THR A 143 12.40 2.55 12.16
N THR A 144 13.31 2.99 11.29
CA THR A 144 13.05 4.04 10.29
C THR A 144 13.30 3.51 8.88
N LEU A 145 12.63 4.07 7.87
CA LEU A 145 12.91 3.72 6.47
C LEU A 145 14.36 4.10 6.08
N ALA A 146 14.91 5.16 6.67
CA ALA A 146 16.32 5.52 6.58
C ALA A 146 17.24 4.37 7.01
N ARG A 147 16.94 3.75 8.16
CA ARG A 147 17.71 2.61 8.67
C ARG A 147 17.62 1.41 7.74
N ILE A 148 16.42 1.11 7.25
CA ILE A 148 16.19 0.02 6.29
C ILE A 148 17.04 0.22 5.02
N ILE A 149 17.07 1.42 4.47
CA ILE A 149 17.89 1.73 3.28
C ILE A 149 19.37 1.51 3.59
N CYS A 150 19.88 2.07 4.68
CA CYS A 150 21.29 1.94 5.06
C CYS A 150 21.72 0.49 5.35
N ASP A 151 20.85 -0.38 5.86
CA ASP A 151 21.19 -1.79 6.13
C ASP A 151 21.12 -2.69 4.89
N ASN A 152 20.45 -2.26 3.81
CA ASN A 152 20.11 -3.12 2.67
C ASN A 152 20.55 -2.56 1.29
N SER A 153 21.33 -1.48 1.26
CA SER A 153 21.77 -0.86 0.01
C SER A 153 23.30 -0.87 -0.09
N ASP A 154 23.84 -1.33 -1.21
CA ASP A 154 25.26 -1.22 -1.50
C ASP A 154 25.60 0.23 -1.89
N ASN A 155 26.71 0.76 -1.38
CA ASN A 155 27.21 2.13 -1.66
C ASN A 155 26.28 3.28 -1.21
N VAL A 156 25.43 3.04 -0.20
CA VAL A 156 24.65 4.10 0.46
C VAL A 156 25.20 4.32 1.87
N ASP A 157 26.10 5.30 2.00
CA ASP A 157 26.77 5.61 3.28
C ASP A 157 26.13 6.78 4.04
N GLN A 158 25.21 7.52 3.40
CA GLN A 158 24.47 8.62 3.99
C GLN A 158 23.01 8.62 3.52
N VAL A 159 22.11 9.06 4.39
CA VAL A 159 20.67 9.14 4.11
C VAL A 159 20.03 10.28 4.90
N GLN A 160 18.88 10.80 4.45
CA GLN A 160 18.07 11.70 5.27
C GLN A 160 17.34 10.90 6.36
N PRO A 161 17.33 11.33 7.64
CA PRO A 161 16.59 10.65 8.70
C PRO A 161 15.09 10.47 8.41
N TYR A 162 14.44 11.49 7.82
CA TYR A 162 13.04 11.49 7.39
C TYR A 162 12.94 11.44 5.86
N VAL A 163 13.14 10.24 5.29
CA VAL A 163 13.27 10.02 3.83
C VAL A 163 12.05 10.43 2.98
N MET A 164 10.86 10.53 3.57
CA MET A 164 9.64 10.96 2.86
C MET A 164 9.45 12.48 2.88
N GLN A 165 10.34 13.21 3.55
CA GLN A 165 10.35 14.67 3.60
C GLN A 165 11.49 15.20 2.73
N ARG A 166 11.30 16.41 2.19
CA ARG A 166 12.37 17.12 1.49
C ARG A 166 13.53 17.42 2.45
N ILE A 167 14.68 17.79 1.89
CA ILE A 167 15.82 18.26 2.67
C ILE A 167 15.47 19.63 3.26
N TYR A 168 15.67 19.80 4.56
CA TYR A 168 15.56 21.05 5.31
C TYR A 168 16.49 20.99 6.52
N GLU A 169 16.60 22.10 7.26
CA GLU A 169 17.41 22.18 8.48
C GLU A 169 16.92 21.18 9.54
N GLY A 170 17.75 20.18 9.87
CA GLY A 170 17.40 19.07 10.76
C GLY A 170 16.93 17.79 10.07
N ASN A 171 16.94 17.74 8.74
CA ASN A 171 16.73 16.54 7.93
C ASN A 171 17.75 16.42 6.78
N GLU A 172 18.98 16.86 7.02
CA GLU A 172 20.09 16.74 6.09
C GLU A 172 20.57 15.29 5.96
N TYR A 173 21.38 15.04 4.93
CA TYR A 173 22.07 13.77 4.79
C TYR A 173 22.96 13.52 6.00
N THR A 174 22.71 12.41 6.66
CA THR A 174 23.38 11.97 7.88
C THR A 174 24.09 10.64 7.58
N PRO A 175 25.33 10.44 8.08
CA PRO A 175 26.01 9.16 7.96
C PRO A 175 25.16 7.99 8.46
N CYS A 176 25.12 6.90 7.71
CA CYS A 176 24.38 5.69 8.08
C CYS A 176 24.82 5.11 9.44
N ILE A 177 26.03 5.41 9.91
CA ILE A 177 26.49 5.00 11.24
C ILE A 177 25.75 5.72 12.38
N GLU A 178 25.22 6.91 12.13
CA GLU A 178 24.49 7.72 13.12
C GLU A 178 22.98 7.43 13.13
N ILE A 179 22.46 6.74 12.11
CA ILE A 179 21.04 6.33 12.07
C ILE A 179 20.81 5.16 13.04
N PRO A 180 19.95 5.31 14.07
CA PRO A 180 19.73 4.28 15.10
C PRO A 180 19.32 2.92 14.52
N ARG A 181 19.85 1.84 15.10
CA ARG A 181 19.48 0.45 14.77
C ARG A 181 18.61 -0.15 15.88
N PRO A 182 17.51 -0.84 15.54
CA PRO A 182 16.78 -1.68 16.50
C PRO A 182 17.67 -2.77 17.10
N ASP A 183 17.60 -2.96 18.42
CA ASP A 183 18.30 -4.02 19.14
C ASP A 183 17.55 -5.36 19.01
N LEU A 184 18.04 -6.24 18.13
CA LEU A 184 17.44 -7.56 17.90
C LEU A 184 17.71 -8.56 19.03
N THR A 185 18.55 -8.24 20.03
CA THR A 185 18.76 -9.14 21.17
C THR A 185 17.49 -9.34 22.00
N LYS A 186 16.49 -8.45 21.85
CA LYS A 186 15.15 -8.57 22.45
C LYS A 186 14.30 -9.71 21.91
N TRP A 187 14.75 -10.37 20.84
CA TRP A 187 14.14 -11.58 20.28
C TRP A 187 14.89 -12.86 20.63
N LYS A 188 15.94 -12.77 21.45
CA LYS A 188 16.66 -13.96 21.88
C LYS A 188 15.75 -14.83 22.76
N ASP A 189 15.45 -16.04 22.31
CA ASP A 189 14.73 -17.02 23.11
C ASP A 189 15.55 -17.42 24.34
N ALA A 190 14.86 -17.57 25.47
CA ALA A 190 15.48 -17.93 26.74
C ALA A 190 16.02 -19.38 26.77
N ASP A 191 15.76 -20.19 25.74
CA ASP A 191 15.94 -21.64 25.81
C ASP A 191 16.39 -22.28 24.48
N LEU A 192 17.66 -22.09 24.11
CA LEU A 192 18.36 -23.08 23.26
C LEU A 192 18.81 -24.31 24.07
N THR A 193 18.53 -24.34 25.38
CA THR A 193 18.79 -25.44 26.31
C THR A 193 17.64 -26.42 26.48
N ARG A 194 16.60 -26.34 25.63
CA ARG A 194 15.70 -27.47 25.45
C ARG A 194 16.41 -28.52 24.61
N THR A 195 17.22 -29.30 25.31
CA THR A 195 17.74 -30.61 24.91
C THR A 195 16.84 -31.26 23.86
N HIS A 196 17.43 -31.60 22.73
CA HIS A 196 17.18 -32.82 21.96
C HIS A 196 16.16 -33.81 22.60
N ILE A 197 14.85 -33.54 22.50
CA ILE A 197 13.80 -34.53 22.80
C ILE A 197 13.19 -35.12 21.51
N TYR A 198 13.59 -34.61 20.34
CA TYR A 198 13.30 -35.22 19.03
C TYR A 198 14.53 -35.76 18.27
N SER A 199 15.64 -36.03 18.95
CA SER A 199 16.64 -36.95 18.39
C SER A 199 16.40 -38.34 18.97
N LYS A 200 15.38 -39.04 18.46
CA LYS A 200 15.55 -40.49 18.34
C LYS A 200 16.71 -40.68 17.37
N PRO A 201 17.81 -41.38 17.76
CA PRO A 201 18.86 -41.68 16.81
C PRO A 201 18.22 -42.49 15.68
N ILE A 202 18.45 -42.06 14.44
CA ILE A 202 18.17 -42.90 13.27
C ILE A 202 19.03 -44.14 13.46
N SER A 203 18.41 -45.23 13.92
CA SER A 203 18.99 -46.55 13.81
C SER A 203 19.33 -46.75 12.33
N THR A 204 20.60 -47.03 12.08
CA THR A 204 21.18 -47.40 10.79
C THR A 204 20.15 -48.01 9.83
N PHE A 205 19.80 -47.27 8.77
CA PHE A 205 19.11 -47.86 7.63
C PHE A 205 20.09 -48.78 6.92
N SER A 206 19.91 -50.09 7.13
CA SER A 206 20.42 -51.12 6.25
C SER A 206 19.76 -50.94 4.88
N ASN A 207 20.59 -50.83 3.83
CA ASN A 207 20.15 -50.79 2.45
C ASN A 207 19.57 -52.16 2.05
N THR A 208 18.29 -52.38 2.30
CA THR A 208 17.52 -53.38 1.55
C THR A 208 16.02 -53.12 1.65
N GLN A 209 15.41 -52.99 0.46
CA GLN A 209 13.99 -52.95 0.12
C GLN A 209 13.31 -51.57 0.07
N ILE A 210 13.41 -51.00 -1.13
CA ILE A 210 12.43 -50.07 -1.71
C ILE A 210 11.10 -50.82 -1.87
N SER A 211 10.05 -50.35 -1.21
CA SER A 211 8.67 -50.60 -1.64
C SER A 211 7.98 -49.26 -1.87
N PHE A 212 7.60 -49.00 -3.11
CA PHE A 212 6.85 -47.83 -3.51
C PHE A 212 5.42 -47.96 -2.98
N ILE A 213 5.03 -47.09 -2.04
CA ILE A 213 3.62 -46.88 -1.72
C ILE A 213 3.12 -45.76 -2.63
N THR A 214 2.31 -46.14 -3.62
CA THR A 214 1.53 -45.23 -4.46
C THR A 214 0.41 -44.57 -3.63
N PRO A 215 0.07 -43.29 -3.86
CA PRO A 215 -1.03 -42.65 -3.16
C PRO A 215 -2.39 -43.15 -3.68
N PRO A 216 -3.39 -43.37 -2.80
CA PRO A 216 -4.73 -43.69 -3.26
C PRO A 216 -5.36 -42.47 -3.96
N LYS A 217 -5.85 -42.71 -5.17
CA LYS A 217 -6.70 -41.79 -5.92
C LYS A 217 -8.04 -41.64 -5.20
N SER A 218 -8.57 -40.42 -5.25
CA SER A 218 -9.94 -40.01 -4.90
C SER A 218 -10.14 -39.38 -3.51
N VAL A 219 -10.06 -38.04 -3.47
CA VAL A 219 -11.17 -37.20 -2.95
C VAL A 219 -11.23 -35.94 -3.82
N THR A 220 -12.23 -35.88 -4.69
CA THR A 220 -12.62 -34.66 -5.40
C THR A 220 -13.80 -34.03 -4.64
N LEU A 221 -13.87 -32.69 -4.72
CA LEU A 221 -15.03 -31.79 -4.61
C LEU A 221 -15.35 -31.10 -3.26
N TYR A 222 -15.63 -29.79 -3.42
CA TYR A 222 -16.10 -28.75 -2.49
C TYR A 222 -14.99 -28.21 -1.55
N ILE A 223 -14.46 -27.00 -1.74
CA ILE A 223 -15.15 -25.71 -1.58
C ILE A 223 -14.53 -24.66 -2.53
N ILE A 224 -15.23 -24.37 -3.63
CA ILE A 224 -15.22 -23.06 -4.30
C ILE A 224 -16.68 -22.63 -4.28
N SER A 225 -17.07 -21.80 -3.31
CA SER A 225 -18.28 -20.96 -3.34
C SER A 225 -18.53 -20.38 -1.94
N MET A 226 -17.88 -19.27 -1.56
CA MET A 226 -18.38 -18.44 -0.44
C MET A 226 -17.79 -17.02 -0.33
N TRP A 227 -17.38 -16.40 -1.44
CA TRP A 227 -16.91 -15.00 -1.43
C TRP A 227 -17.45 -14.13 -2.58
N VAL A 228 -18.66 -14.43 -3.06
CA VAL A 228 -19.47 -13.48 -3.84
C VAL A 228 -20.82 -13.38 -3.15
N LEU A 229 -21.24 -12.15 -2.82
CA LEU A 229 -22.46 -11.72 -2.07
C LEU A 229 -22.22 -11.26 -0.62
N LYS A 230 -21.56 -10.10 -0.46
CA LYS A 230 -21.98 -9.00 0.43
C LYS A 230 -21.02 -7.81 0.32
N ALA A 231 -21.23 -7.00 -0.70
CA ALA A 231 -21.05 -5.54 -0.77
C ALA A 231 -21.44 -5.12 -2.18
#